data_AF-A0AAD7YNP3-F1
#
_entry.id   AF-A0AAD7YNP3-F1
#
_cell.length_a   1.000
_cell.length_b   1.000
_cell.length_c   1.000
_cell.angle_alpha   90.00
_cell.angle_beta   90.00
_cell.angle_gamma   90.00
#
_symmetry.space_group_name_H-M   'P 1'
#
loop_
_entity.id
_entity.type
_entity.pdbx_description
1 polymer ?
#
loop_
_entity_poly.entity_id
_entity_poly.type
_entity_poly.pdbx_seq_one_letter_code
_entity_poly.pdbx_strand_id
1 'polypeptide(L)'
;MLLTLDSMEETCLLPDWLRLHMVRSARTPLLEAGMRGLPAPKLAIFIQTFGMPVTAMSALLTALDACPAGAVNRLGVERGYMCSLLSVARTRGATGGHAFASTLRLTPVVYPPDDTLFIKPELPTEPDEDWCSAPAPAPLAPELVPALLNTVFLAANSFPGDVDTAFTELISLITGEISKKRGGPYVPVTVSWLRSLAGSAGGAAGLVRTPAHAAPLLRALNMAQHHNVDQIADTLLMQCKLLTGPVVDILRTMMQRNSGTTIKRELDIHVPPTASKQLLIAALESATPSTLEALGNRIITNQDPRIIVDVITNILEKNQDGHYESKIKHEDGSSGPVHVFSRGGLGCGLLLDWMSELQREGLGPSDQRQRQMQLMFRSGCAAWRPLLVTLLAHRASWRSLHYCLTTLLQPEGGWSPSAVLDFAETLIESPRIWQGRDKTTPKHHVPEDTLRLDHKQLGVLVRYVAEEARIIEAQDGAEAARRRADSRLALLLRCAPHIHSLLAVAAAAEEHDPLLLLLLYMKVT
;
A
#
# COMPACT_ATOMS: atom_id res chain seq x y z
N MET A 1 -47.70 -34.15 -39.82
CA MET A 1 -47.60 -33.59 -38.45
C MET A 1 -46.13 -33.29 -38.20
N LEU A 2 -45.68 -32.09 -38.57
CA LEU A 2 -45.55 -30.94 -37.65
C LEU A 2 -44.60 -31.24 -36.49
N LEU A 3 -43.30 -31.23 -36.78
CA LEU A 3 -42.29 -30.89 -35.78
C LEU A 3 -42.10 -29.36 -35.83
N THR A 4 -43.05 -28.65 -35.23
CA THR A 4 -42.82 -27.30 -34.71
C THR A 4 -42.05 -27.47 -33.40
N LEU A 5 -40.73 -27.62 -33.51
CA LEU A 5 -39.83 -27.35 -32.40
C LEU A 5 -39.27 -25.96 -32.65
N ASP A 6 -39.69 -25.05 -31.77
CA ASP A 6 -39.50 -23.62 -31.83
C ASP A 6 -38.04 -23.22 -32.11
N SER A 7 -37.92 -22.27 -33.03
CA SER A 7 -36.70 -21.71 -33.61
C SER A 7 -35.88 -20.81 -32.66
N MET A 8 -35.91 -21.04 -31.34
CA MET A 8 -35.39 -20.08 -30.34
C MET A 8 -34.12 -20.50 -29.59
N GLU A 9 -33.61 -21.73 -29.76
CA GLU A 9 -32.47 -22.24 -28.97
C GLU A 9 -31.09 -22.21 -29.67
N GLU A 10 -30.94 -21.61 -30.85
CA GLU A 10 -29.66 -21.56 -31.58
C GLU A 10 -28.65 -20.47 -31.09
N THR A 11 -28.89 -19.77 -29.97
CA THR A 11 -28.12 -18.54 -29.65
C THR A 11 -27.24 -18.58 -28.39
N CYS A 12 -26.97 -19.73 -27.78
CA CYS A 12 -26.09 -19.80 -26.59
C CYS A 12 -24.79 -20.59 -26.80
N LEU A 13 -23.95 -20.16 -27.74
CA LEU A 13 -22.60 -20.77 -27.93
C LEU A 13 -21.44 -19.92 -27.40
N LEU A 14 -21.67 -18.68 -26.94
CA LEU A 14 -20.59 -17.78 -26.50
C LEU A 14 -20.85 -17.25 -25.08
N PRO A 15 -19.90 -17.40 -24.13
CA PRO A 15 -20.03 -16.85 -22.79
C PRO A 15 -20.06 -15.32 -22.80
N ASP A 16 -20.78 -14.72 -21.85
CA ASP A 16 -21.07 -13.28 -21.83
C ASP A 16 -19.79 -12.39 -21.73
N TRP A 17 -18.74 -12.86 -21.05
CA TRP A 17 -17.46 -12.15 -20.99
C TRP A 17 -16.77 -12.07 -22.38
N LEU A 18 -16.84 -13.16 -23.15
CA LEU A 18 -16.24 -13.22 -24.49
C LEU A 18 -17.01 -12.33 -25.46
N ARG A 19 -18.35 -12.33 -25.35
CA ARG A 19 -19.21 -11.41 -26.11
C ARG A 19 -18.89 -9.94 -25.83
N LEU A 20 -18.64 -9.58 -24.57
CA LEU A 20 -18.23 -8.22 -24.21
C LEU A 20 -16.92 -7.81 -24.90
N HIS A 21 -15.94 -8.70 -24.95
CA HIS A 21 -14.68 -8.43 -25.67
C HIS A 21 -14.87 -8.38 -27.20
N MET A 22 -15.73 -9.22 -27.75
CA MET A 22 -16.05 -9.24 -29.18
C MET A 22 -16.75 -7.95 -29.62
N VAL A 23 -17.73 -7.47 -28.83
CA VAL A 23 -18.47 -6.22 -29.10
C VAL A 23 -17.57 -4.98 -28.99
N ARG A 24 -16.50 -5.03 -28.20
CA ARG A 24 -15.49 -3.96 -28.09
C ARG A 24 -14.40 -4.02 -29.15
N SER A 25 -14.37 -5.07 -29.97
CA SER A 25 -13.35 -5.28 -30.99
C SER A 25 -13.51 -4.28 -32.15
N ALA A 26 -12.39 -3.76 -32.64
CA ALA A 26 -12.37 -2.94 -33.86
C ALA A 26 -12.57 -3.77 -35.15
N ARG A 27 -12.51 -5.11 -35.07
CA ARG A 27 -12.66 -6.01 -36.22
C ARG A 27 -14.14 -6.35 -36.45
N THR A 28 -14.67 -5.97 -37.61
CA THR A 28 -16.09 -6.15 -37.97
C THR A 28 -16.62 -7.59 -37.86
N PRO A 29 -15.88 -8.65 -38.23
CA PRO A 29 -16.44 -10.01 -38.14
C PRO A 29 -16.63 -10.49 -36.70
N LEU A 30 -15.76 -10.04 -35.78
CA LEU A 30 -15.86 -10.36 -34.35
C LEU A 30 -16.99 -9.58 -33.70
N LEU A 31 -17.14 -8.31 -34.07
CA LEU A 31 -18.24 -7.46 -33.63
C LEU A 31 -19.60 -8.04 -34.06
N GLU A 32 -19.77 -8.38 -35.34
CA GLU A 32 -21.00 -8.97 -35.88
C GLU A 32 -21.34 -10.32 -35.22
N ALA A 33 -20.34 -11.18 -35.01
CA ALA A 33 -20.51 -12.45 -34.30
C ALA A 33 -20.89 -12.24 -32.83
N GLY A 34 -20.34 -11.22 -32.17
CA GLY A 34 -20.66 -10.86 -30.78
C GLY A 34 -22.06 -10.25 -30.61
N MET A 35 -22.56 -9.59 -31.65
CA MET A 35 -23.87 -8.94 -31.66
C MET A 35 -25.04 -9.85 -32.07
N ARG A 36 -24.74 -11.00 -32.69
CA ARG A 36 -25.75 -11.93 -33.20
C ARG A 36 -26.64 -12.47 -32.07
N GLY A 37 -27.95 -12.21 -32.17
CA GLY A 37 -28.94 -12.71 -31.20
C GLY A 37 -28.99 -11.94 -29.88
N LEU A 38 -28.38 -10.75 -29.77
CA LEU A 38 -28.50 -9.92 -28.57
C LEU A 38 -29.86 -9.19 -28.51
N PRO A 39 -30.59 -9.26 -27.39
CA PRO A 39 -31.82 -8.51 -27.21
C PRO A 39 -31.53 -7.02 -26.93
N ALA A 40 -32.49 -6.14 -27.25
CA ALA A 40 -32.36 -4.69 -27.09
C ALA A 40 -31.82 -4.21 -25.71
N PRO A 41 -32.18 -4.82 -24.56
CA PRO A 41 -31.63 -4.43 -23.25
C PRO A 41 -30.13 -4.67 -23.13
N LYS A 42 -29.61 -5.77 -23.69
CA LYS A 42 -28.16 -6.06 -23.66
C LYS A 42 -27.40 -5.09 -24.58
N LEU A 43 -27.96 -4.78 -25.76
CA LEU A 43 -27.39 -3.77 -26.68
C LEU A 43 -27.31 -2.38 -26.03
N ALA A 44 -28.35 -2.00 -25.28
CA ALA A 44 -28.40 -0.73 -24.56
C ALA A 44 -27.33 -0.61 -23.46
N ILE A 45 -26.95 -1.72 -22.80
CA ILE A 45 -25.85 -1.72 -21.82
C ILE A 45 -24.51 -1.48 -22.50
N PHE A 46 -24.28 -2.07 -23.68
CA PHE A 46 -23.00 -1.95 -24.38
C PHE A 46 -22.73 -0.53 -24.88
N ILE A 47 -23.74 0.20 -25.35
CA ILE A 47 -23.55 1.60 -25.78
C ILE A 47 -23.21 2.54 -24.62
N GLN A 48 -23.54 2.18 -23.37
CA GLN A 48 -23.19 2.95 -22.17
C GLN A 48 -21.73 2.74 -21.73
N THR A 49 -21.04 1.76 -22.31
CA THR A 49 -19.62 1.53 -21.97
C THR A 49 -18.71 2.58 -22.63
N PHE A 50 -17.91 3.24 -21.80
CA PHE A 50 -16.94 4.23 -22.25
C PHE A 50 -15.76 3.57 -22.98
N GLY A 51 -15.24 4.25 -24.02
CA GLY A 51 -14.06 3.80 -24.78
C GLY A 51 -14.36 2.77 -25.86
N MET A 52 -15.58 2.73 -26.39
CA MET A 52 -15.96 1.92 -27.55
C MET A 52 -15.40 2.50 -28.86
N PRO A 53 -14.81 1.69 -29.76
CA PRO A 53 -14.46 2.14 -31.11
C PRO A 53 -15.67 2.70 -31.86
N VAL A 54 -15.47 3.71 -32.72
CA VAL A 54 -16.55 4.36 -33.49
C VAL A 54 -17.28 3.38 -34.39
N THR A 55 -16.55 2.41 -34.98
CA THR A 55 -17.12 1.34 -35.81
C THR A 55 -18.04 0.41 -35.01
N ALA A 56 -17.64 0.06 -33.78
CA ALA A 56 -18.43 -0.78 -32.87
C ALA A 56 -19.66 -0.03 -32.34
N MET A 57 -19.51 1.24 -31.97
CA MET A 57 -20.63 2.09 -31.55
C MET A 57 -21.66 2.24 -32.68
N SER A 58 -21.20 2.46 -33.91
CA SER A 58 -22.11 2.61 -35.07
C SER A 58 -22.91 1.33 -35.33
N ALA A 59 -22.25 0.17 -35.31
CA ALA A 59 -22.92 -1.11 -35.48
C ALA A 59 -23.97 -1.37 -34.39
N LEU A 60 -23.64 -1.12 -33.12
CA LEU A 60 -24.58 -1.29 -32.00
C LEU A 60 -25.81 -0.40 -32.15
N LEU A 61 -25.63 0.85 -32.57
CA LEU A 61 -26.71 1.78 -32.83
C LEU A 61 -27.58 1.33 -34.02
N THR A 62 -26.98 0.80 -35.08
CA THR A 62 -27.72 0.19 -36.21
C THR A 62 -28.50 -1.06 -35.78
N ALA A 63 -27.95 -1.90 -34.90
CA ALA A 63 -28.65 -3.07 -34.38
C ALA A 63 -29.81 -2.70 -33.45
N LEU A 64 -29.67 -1.61 -32.69
CA LEU A 64 -30.78 -1.03 -31.91
C LEU A 64 -31.87 -0.46 -32.81
N ASP A 65 -31.52 0.17 -33.94
CA ASP A 65 -32.49 0.64 -34.93
C ASP A 65 -33.26 -0.52 -35.61
N ALA A 66 -32.64 -1.69 -35.75
CA ALA A 66 -33.28 -2.89 -36.28
C ALA A 66 -34.22 -3.60 -35.27
N CYS A 67 -34.19 -3.21 -33.99
CA CYS A 67 -35.07 -3.78 -32.97
C CYS A 67 -36.49 -3.19 -33.06
N PRO A 68 -37.54 -3.97 -32.70
CA PRO A 68 -38.91 -3.48 -32.71
C PRO A 68 -39.10 -2.35 -31.70
N ALA A 69 -39.82 -1.30 -32.08
CA ALA A 69 -40.03 -0.09 -31.26
C ALA A 69 -40.60 -0.38 -29.86
N GLY A 70 -41.41 -1.43 -29.72
CA GLY A 70 -41.96 -1.86 -28.43
C GLY A 70 -40.94 -2.49 -27.47
N ALA A 71 -39.81 -3.01 -27.97
CA ALA A 71 -38.70 -3.48 -27.14
C ALA A 71 -37.80 -2.32 -26.71
N VAL A 72 -37.61 -1.34 -27.60
CA VAL A 72 -36.83 -0.11 -27.34
C VAL A 72 -37.53 0.79 -26.32
N ASN A 73 -38.84 0.96 -26.40
CA ASN A 73 -39.60 1.76 -25.42
C ASN A 73 -39.63 1.16 -24.00
N ARG A 74 -39.34 -0.14 -23.86
CA ARG A 74 -39.26 -0.82 -22.56
C ARG A 74 -37.86 -0.77 -21.94
N LEU A 75 -36.90 -0.13 -22.60
CA LEU A 75 -35.58 0.13 -22.04
C LEU A 75 -35.72 1.14 -20.90
N GLY A 76 -35.54 0.70 -19.66
CA GLY A 76 -35.58 1.54 -18.45
C GLY A 76 -34.36 2.46 -18.31
N VAL A 77 -33.96 3.13 -19.41
CA VAL A 77 -32.76 3.98 -19.47
C VAL A 77 -33.15 5.45 -19.35
N GLU A 78 -32.33 6.22 -18.65
CA GLU A 78 -32.54 7.66 -18.49
C GLU A 78 -32.41 8.40 -19.83
N ARG A 79 -33.49 9.08 -20.24
CA ARG A 79 -33.59 9.76 -21.54
C ARG A 79 -32.57 10.89 -21.72
N GLY A 80 -32.32 11.69 -20.67
CA GLY A 80 -31.37 12.80 -20.71
C GLY A 80 -29.92 12.32 -20.91
N TYR A 81 -29.54 11.27 -20.20
CA TYR A 81 -28.25 10.61 -20.37
C TYR A 81 -28.08 10.04 -21.78
N MET A 82 -29.11 9.36 -22.31
CA MET A 82 -29.06 8.78 -23.66
C MET A 82 -28.97 9.83 -24.76
N CYS A 83 -29.63 10.97 -24.60
CA CYS A 83 -29.50 12.09 -25.53
C CYS A 83 -28.05 12.62 -25.57
N SER A 84 -27.45 12.80 -24.39
CA SER A 84 -26.06 13.24 -24.25
C SER A 84 -25.08 12.21 -24.84
N LEU A 85 -25.31 10.93 -24.60
CA LEU A 85 -24.49 9.84 -25.11
C LEU A 85 -24.52 9.77 -26.65
N LEU A 86 -25.71 9.87 -27.25
CA LEU A 86 -25.86 9.89 -28.70
C LEU A 86 -25.24 11.14 -29.32
N SER A 87 -25.34 12.29 -28.66
CA SER A 87 -24.68 13.53 -29.10
C SER A 87 -23.16 13.32 -29.16
N VAL A 88 -22.55 12.88 -28.05
CA VAL A 88 -21.11 12.61 -27.96
C VAL A 88 -20.66 11.53 -28.93
N ALA A 89 -21.44 10.47 -29.12
CA ALA A 89 -21.14 9.42 -30.09
C ALA A 89 -21.12 9.97 -31.53
N ARG A 90 -22.06 10.84 -31.89
CA ARG A 90 -22.12 11.51 -33.21
C ARG A 90 -20.99 12.51 -33.39
N THR A 91 -20.64 13.29 -32.36
CA THR A 91 -19.47 14.20 -32.41
C THR A 91 -18.17 13.43 -32.63
N ARG A 92 -18.08 12.19 -32.12
CA ARG A 92 -16.96 11.27 -32.37
C ARG A 92 -17.01 10.58 -33.73
N GLY A 93 -18.04 10.83 -34.55
CA GLY A 93 -18.20 10.27 -35.89
C GLY A 93 -18.97 8.95 -35.98
N ALA A 94 -19.68 8.52 -34.93
CA ALA A 94 -20.51 7.32 -34.99
C ALA A 94 -21.83 7.60 -35.74
N THR A 95 -22.29 6.62 -36.52
CA THR A 95 -23.51 6.70 -37.35
C THR A 95 -24.57 5.69 -36.88
N GLY A 96 -25.85 5.98 -37.13
CA GLY A 96 -26.98 5.14 -36.69
C GLY A 96 -27.66 5.61 -35.40
N GLY A 97 -28.65 4.83 -34.93
CA GLY A 97 -29.43 5.13 -33.73
C GLY A 97 -30.55 6.14 -33.97
N HIS A 98 -30.98 6.32 -35.22
CA HIS A 98 -31.99 7.32 -35.61
C HIS A 98 -33.40 6.86 -35.27
N ALA A 99 -33.72 5.58 -35.53
CA ALA A 99 -35.00 4.98 -35.19
C ALA A 99 -35.11 4.74 -33.67
N PHE A 100 -34.00 4.42 -33.03
CA PHE A 100 -33.85 4.33 -31.58
C PHE A 100 -34.11 5.69 -30.91
N ALA A 101 -33.47 6.76 -31.40
CA ALA A 101 -33.65 8.11 -30.86
C ALA A 101 -35.08 8.64 -31.06
N SER A 102 -35.70 8.37 -32.22
CA SER A 102 -37.08 8.78 -32.49
C SER A 102 -38.08 8.00 -31.62
N THR A 103 -37.86 6.69 -31.44
CA THR A 103 -38.71 5.84 -30.58
C THR A 103 -38.69 6.30 -29.13
N LEU A 104 -37.50 6.62 -28.60
CA LEU A 104 -37.34 7.13 -27.23
C LEU A 104 -37.72 8.62 -27.05
N ARG A 105 -38.18 9.29 -28.12
CA ARG A 105 -38.49 10.73 -28.17
C ARG A 105 -37.34 11.59 -27.62
N LEU A 106 -36.11 11.24 -27.96
CA LEU A 106 -34.93 12.01 -27.57
C LEU A 106 -34.91 13.29 -28.40
N THR A 107 -35.30 14.42 -27.80
CA THR A 107 -35.24 15.73 -28.45
C THR A 107 -33.78 16.05 -28.76
N PRO A 108 -33.42 16.37 -30.02
CA PRO A 108 -32.08 16.83 -30.31
C PRO A 108 -31.84 18.13 -29.54
N VAL A 109 -30.72 18.21 -28.82
CA VAL A 109 -30.25 19.50 -28.26
C VAL A 109 -29.88 20.37 -29.45
N VAL A 110 -30.74 21.33 -29.79
CA VAL A 110 -30.44 22.35 -30.78
C VAL A 110 -29.39 23.26 -30.16
N TYR A 111 -28.14 23.09 -30.57
CA TYR A 111 -27.14 24.12 -30.35
C TYR A 111 -27.45 25.29 -31.30
N PRO A 112 -27.40 26.55 -30.82
CA PRO A 112 -27.57 27.70 -31.71
C PRO A 112 -26.49 27.63 -32.81
N PRO A 113 -26.79 28.11 -34.04
CA PRO A 113 -25.83 28.08 -35.13
C PRO A 113 -24.57 28.88 -34.76
N ASP A 114 -23.40 28.31 -35.10
CA ASP A 114 -22.07 28.83 -34.78
C ASP A 114 -21.79 30.27 -35.30
N ASP A 115 -22.67 30.83 -36.15
CA ASP A 115 -22.58 32.19 -36.69
C ASP A 115 -22.79 33.32 -35.66
N THR A 116 -23.03 32.98 -34.40
CA THR A 116 -23.19 33.96 -33.30
C THR A 116 -22.05 33.99 -32.29
N LEU A 117 -21.00 33.18 -32.48
CA LEU A 117 -19.86 33.11 -31.55
C LEU A 117 -18.99 34.38 -31.50
N PHE A 118 -19.25 35.37 -32.37
CA PHE A 118 -18.57 36.66 -32.39
C PHE A 118 -19.49 37.88 -32.28
N ILE A 119 -20.79 37.69 -32.06
CA ILE A 119 -21.67 38.82 -31.75
C ILE A 119 -21.66 39.00 -30.24
N LYS A 120 -20.89 40.01 -29.80
CA LYS A 120 -20.82 40.41 -28.40
C LYS A 120 -22.24 40.79 -27.95
N PRO A 121 -22.80 40.18 -26.89
CA PRO A 121 -24.08 40.63 -26.37
C PRO A 121 -23.89 42.07 -25.89
N GLU A 122 -24.71 43.00 -26.40
CA GLU A 122 -24.75 44.35 -25.86
C GLU A 122 -25.24 44.25 -24.41
N LEU A 123 -24.30 44.48 -23.50
CA LEU A 123 -24.56 44.60 -22.08
C LEU A 123 -25.47 45.82 -21.86
N PRO A 124 -26.37 45.78 -20.86
CA PRO A 124 -27.13 46.96 -20.47
C PRO A 124 -26.15 48.11 -20.20
N THR A 125 -26.46 49.31 -20.70
CA THR A 125 -25.70 50.52 -20.41
C THR A 125 -25.53 50.67 -18.90
N GLU A 126 -24.29 50.57 -18.45
CA GLU A 126 -23.90 50.82 -17.07
C GLU A 126 -24.28 52.27 -16.72
N PRO A 127 -24.84 52.54 -15.53
CA PRO A 127 -24.91 53.90 -15.03
C PRO A 127 -23.48 54.45 -14.93
N ASP A 128 -23.24 55.57 -15.59
CA ASP A 128 -22.01 56.34 -15.47
C ASP A 128 -21.80 56.72 -13.99
N GLU A 129 -20.64 56.33 -13.46
CA GLU A 129 -20.08 56.72 -12.14
C GLU A 129 -20.82 56.10 -10.94
N ASP A 130 -20.37 54.93 -10.44
CA ASP A 130 -19.58 54.86 -9.21
C ASP A 130 -18.67 53.59 -9.20
N TRP A 131 -17.79 53.45 -10.19
CA TRP A 131 -16.68 52.47 -10.17
C TRP A 131 -15.51 52.93 -9.27
N CYS A 132 -15.80 53.55 -8.13
CA CYS A 132 -14.87 53.46 -7.02
C CYS A 132 -15.08 52.08 -6.40
N SER A 133 -14.07 51.21 -6.48
CA SER A 133 -13.97 50.14 -5.48
C SER A 133 -14.23 50.81 -4.13
N ALA A 134 -15.15 50.27 -3.31
CA ALA A 134 -15.26 50.71 -1.92
C ALA A 134 -13.82 50.84 -1.40
N PRO A 135 -13.39 52.00 -0.86
CA PRO A 135 -12.01 52.20 -0.47
C PRO A 135 -11.61 50.98 0.35
N ALA A 136 -10.52 50.32 -0.04
CA ALA A 136 -10.05 49.12 0.63
C ALA A 136 -10.15 49.39 2.14
N PRO A 137 -10.86 48.54 2.91
CA PRO A 137 -11.08 48.80 4.33
C PRO A 137 -9.72 49.17 4.93
N ALA A 138 -9.70 50.30 5.65
CA ALA A 138 -8.44 50.84 6.15
C ALA A 138 -7.70 49.71 6.88
N PRO A 139 -6.43 49.43 6.52
CA PRO A 139 -5.71 48.30 7.07
C PRO A 139 -5.71 48.40 8.60
N LEU A 140 -5.86 47.26 9.27
CA LEU A 140 -5.89 47.19 10.73
C LEU A 140 -4.84 48.13 11.35
N ALA A 141 -5.28 49.10 12.14
CA ALA A 141 -4.36 50.03 12.78
C ALA A 141 -3.45 49.26 13.76
N PRO A 142 -2.12 49.49 13.77
CA PRO A 142 -1.19 48.75 14.62
C PRO A 142 -1.51 48.88 16.13
N GLU A 143 -2.14 49.98 16.54
CA GLU A 143 -2.60 50.23 17.91
C GLU A 143 -3.73 49.30 18.38
N LEU A 144 -4.49 48.73 17.44
CA LEU A 144 -5.62 47.84 17.73
C LEU A 144 -5.21 46.36 17.81
N VAL A 145 -3.98 46.03 17.42
CA VAL A 145 -3.45 44.65 17.43
C VAL A 145 -3.40 44.07 18.86
N PRO A 146 -2.90 44.79 19.89
CA PRO A 146 -2.93 44.25 21.26
C PRO A 146 -4.35 44.08 21.79
N ALA A 147 -5.29 44.96 21.41
CA ALA A 147 -6.68 44.85 21.79
C ALA A 147 -7.33 43.59 21.17
N LEU A 148 -7.09 43.33 19.88
CA LEU A 148 -7.52 42.11 19.18
C LEU A 148 -6.91 40.84 19.78
N LEU A 149 -5.62 40.83 20.11
CA LEU A 149 -4.99 39.66 20.71
C LEU A 149 -5.50 39.39 22.15
N ASN A 150 -5.79 40.45 22.91
CA ASN A 150 -6.41 40.32 24.23
C ASN A 150 -7.85 39.81 24.14
N THR A 151 -8.61 40.16 23.11
CA THR A 151 -9.98 39.63 22.94
C THR A 151 -9.98 38.16 22.60
N VAL A 152 -9.07 37.73 21.73
CA VAL A 152 -8.97 36.32 21.27
C VAL A 152 -8.39 35.40 22.36
N PHE A 153 -7.34 35.83 23.06
CA PHE A 153 -6.57 34.93 23.95
C PHE A 153 -6.81 35.18 25.44
N LEU A 154 -7.28 36.37 25.83
CA LEU A 154 -7.58 36.73 27.22
C LEU A 154 -9.07 37.01 27.46
N ALA A 155 -9.93 36.82 26.45
CA ALA A 155 -11.37 37.10 26.50
C ALA A 155 -11.72 38.53 26.96
N ALA A 156 -10.86 39.50 26.67
CA ALA A 156 -11.15 40.91 26.94
C ALA A 156 -12.15 41.43 25.88
N ASN A 157 -13.27 42.06 26.24
CA ASN A 157 -14.21 42.64 25.25
C ASN A 157 -13.73 44.01 24.71
N SER A 158 -12.48 44.07 24.27
CA SER A 158 -11.78 45.34 23.99
C SER A 158 -11.70 45.72 22.51
N PHE A 159 -12.08 44.84 21.57
CA PHE A 159 -12.00 45.10 20.13
C PHE A 159 -13.40 45.36 19.55
N PRO A 160 -13.63 46.54 18.95
CA PRO A 160 -14.91 46.89 18.33
C PRO A 160 -14.94 46.39 16.88
N GLY A 161 -15.18 45.11 16.66
CA GLY A 161 -15.29 44.56 15.31
C GLY A 161 -15.39 43.04 15.24
N ASP A 162 -15.53 42.52 14.02
CA ASP A 162 -15.48 41.09 13.76
C ASP A 162 -14.05 40.56 13.96
N VAL A 163 -13.90 39.70 14.96
CA VAL A 163 -12.61 39.21 15.44
C VAL A 163 -11.96 38.27 14.41
N ASP A 164 -12.75 37.44 13.72
CA ASP A 164 -12.21 36.46 12.76
C ASP A 164 -11.70 37.12 11.48
N THR A 165 -12.42 38.13 10.97
CA THR A 165 -11.98 38.93 9.82
C THR A 165 -10.75 39.76 10.16
N ALA A 166 -10.70 40.43 11.31
CA ALA A 166 -9.54 41.21 11.72
C ALA A 166 -8.30 40.33 11.99
N PHE A 167 -8.48 39.11 12.50
CA PHE A 167 -7.38 38.18 12.77
C PHE A 167 -6.80 37.57 11.49
N THR A 168 -7.65 37.24 10.51
CA THR A 168 -7.19 36.78 9.19
C THR A 168 -6.47 37.91 8.44
N GLU A 169 -6.95 39.15 8.55
CA GLU A 169 -6.25 40.33 8.03
C GLU A 169 -4.88 40.50 8.69
N LEU A 170 -4.78 40.41 10.03
CA LEU A 170 -3.51 40.47 10.76
C LEU A 170 -2.50 39.42 10.28
N ILE A 171 -2.92 38.16 10.09
CA ILE A 171 -2.04 37.10 9.56
C ILE A 171 -1.55 37.45 8.15
N SER A 172 -2.42 37.99 7.29
CA SER A 172 -2.05 38.38 5.93
C SER A 172 -1.05 39.54 5.93
N LEU A 173 -1.19 40.50 6.84
CA LEU A 173 -0.30 41.64 7.02
C LEU A 173 1.07 41.19 7.55
N ILE A 174 1.10 40.33 8.57
CA ILE A 174 2.33 39.74 9.11
C ILE A 174 3.07 38.94 8.03
N THR A 175 2.36 38.09 7.30
CA THR A 175 2.95 37.26 6.23
C THR A 175 3.45 38.14 5.07
N GLY A 176 2.71 39.20 4.75
CA GLY A 176 3.10 40.20 3.74
C GLY A 176 4.33 41.02 4.14
N GLU A 177 4.44 41.42 5.40
CA GLU A 177 5.63 42.10 5.95
C GLU A 177 6.87 41.20 5.85
N ILE A 178 6.74 39.94 6.28
CA ILE A 178 7.82 38.95 6.24
C ILE A 178 8.27 38.69 4.79
N SER A 179 7.32 38.54 3.87
CA SER A 179 7.60 38.32 2.44
C SER A 179 8.34 39.50 1.79
N LYS A 180 7.99 40.73 2.16
CA LYS A 180 8.59 41.95 1.61
C LYS A 180 9.98 42.25 2.18
N LYS A 181 10.46 41.54 3.22
CA LYS A 181 11.73 41.77 3.95
C LYS A 181 11.95 43.21 4.44
N ARG A 182 10.93 44.07 4.39
CA ARG A 182 10.94 45.42 4.95
C ARG A 182 10.37 45.31 6.35
N GLY A 183 11.09 45.79 7.35
CA GLY A 183 10.55 45.89 8.70
C GLY A 183 9.25 46.68 8.69
N GLY A 184 8.22 46.14 9.31
CA GLY A 184 6.91 46.78 9.44
C GLY A 184 6.43 46.76 10.89
N PRO A 185 5.35 47.50 11.19
CA PRO A 185 4.86 47.68 12.55
C PRO A 185 4.15 46.45 13.13
N TYR A 186 3.66 45.50 12.32
CA TYR A 186 2.80 44.41 12.82
C TYR A 186 3.59 43.32 13.53
N VAL A 187 4.68 42.83 12.95
CA VAL A 187 5.57 41.82 13.58
C VAL A 187 6.08 42.25 14.97
N PRO A 188 6.69 43.45 15.18
CA PRO A 188 7.22 43.84 16.49
C PRO A 188 6.14 44.04 17.55
N VAL A 189 4.95 44.51 17.17
CA VAL A 189 3.81 44.68 18.10
C VAL A 189 3.25 43.32 18.53
N THR A 190 3.13 42.36 17.61
CA THR A 190 2.70 41.00 17.97
C THR A 190 3.75 40.28 18.83
N VAL A 191 5.03 40.46 18.56
CA VAL A 191 6.12 39.86 19.36
C VAL A 191 6.23 40.49 20.74
N SER A 192 6.03 41.81 20.88
CA SER A 192 6.03 42.48 22.19
C SER A 192 4.82 42.04 23.04
N TRP A 193 3.66 41.83 22.43
CA TRP A 193 2.50 41.25 23.10
C TRP A 193 2.75 39.81 23.54
N LEU A 194 3.29 38.95 22.68
CA LEU A 194 3.64 37.56 23.04
C LEU A 194 4.66 37.49 24.19
N ARG A 195 5.62 38.44 24.23
CA ARG A 195 6.56 38.56 25.35
C ARG A 195 5.86 38.93 26.66
N SER A 196 4.91 39.88 26.60
CA SER A 196 4.10 40.26 27.77
C SER A 196 3.25 39.09 28.26
N LEU A 197 2.66 38.34 27.33
CA LEU A 197 1.88 37.12 27.64
C LEU A 197 2.75 36.04 28.28
N ALA A 198 3.96 35.81 27.75
CA ALA A 198 4.90 34.85 28.31
C ALA A 198 5.41 35.24 29.71
N GLY A 199 5.44 36.53 30.04
CA GLY A 199 5.74 37.03 31.39
C GLY A 199 4.60 36.88 32.40
N SER A 200 3.39 36.57 31.94
CA SER A 200 2.21 36.37 32.80
C SER A 200 2.05 34.90 33.22
N ALA A 201 1.77 34.66 34.50
CA ALA A 201 1.56 33.31 35.03
C ALA A 201 0.28 32.70 34.42
N GLY A 202 0.44 31.73 33.52
CA GLY A 202 -0.68 31.07 32.85
C GLY A 202 -1.09 31.67 31.50
N GLY A 203 -0.31 32.61 30.94
CA GLY A 203 -0.57 33.19 29.62
C GLY A 203 -0.63 32.15 28.49
N ALA A 204 0.18 31.10 28.59
CA ALA A 204 0.16 30.00 27.62
C ALA A 204 -1.15 29.20 27.60
N ALA A 205 -1.93 29.21 28.68
CA ALA A 205 -3.24 28.53 28.74
C ALA A 205 -4.27 29.18 27.80
N GLY A 206 -4.19 30.50 27.59
CA GLY A 206 -5.03 31.22 26.62
C GLY A 206 -4.76 30.78 25.17
N LEU A 207 -3.48 30.61 24.81
CA LEU A 207 -3.08 30.12 23.49
C LEU A 207 -3.53 28.67 23.23
N VAL A 208 -3.49 27.82 24.26
CA VAL A 208 -3.92 26.41 24.15
C VAL A 208 -5.44 26.29 24.05
N ARG A 209 -6.20 27.22 24.65
CA ARG A 209 -7.68 27.23 24.59
C ARG A 209 -8.24 27.58 23.21
N THR A 210 -7.52 28.38 22.41
CA THR A 210 -7.95 28.80 21.07
C THR A 210 -6.93 28.40 19.99
N PRO A 211 -6.78 27.09 19.70
CA PRO A 211 -5.77 26.60 18.75
C PRO A 211 -6.01 27.03 17.31
N ALA A 212 -7.25 27.36 16.94
CA ALA A 212 -7.62 27.84 15.60
C ALA A 212 -6.94 29.17 15.24
N HIS A 213 -6.77 30.05 16.23
CA HIS A 213 -6.15 31.37 16.06
C HIS A 213 -4.67 31.35 16.46
N ALA A 214 -4.31 30.63 17.52
CA ALA A 214 -2.92 30.55 18.00
C ALA A 214 -1.97 29.88 17.00
N ALA A 215 -2.39 28.78 16.37
CA ALA A 215 -1.50 28.00 15.50
C ALA A 215 -1.11 28.74 14.20
N PRO A 216 -2.03 29.40 13.45
CA PRO A 216 -1.67 30.21 12.29
C PRO A 216 -0.75 31.39 12.63
N LEU A 217 -0.99 32.06 13.76
CA LEU A 217 -0.17 33.20 14.20
C LEU A 217 1.26 32.78 14.54
N LEU A 218 1.44 31.68 15.30
CA LEU A 218 2.77 31.15 15.60
C LEU A 218 3.51 30.65 14.34
N ARG A 219 2.79 30.05 13.38
CA ARG A 219 3.39 29.67 12.09
C ARG A 219 3.82 30.88 11.27
N ALA A 220 3.01 31.93 11.22
CA ALA A 220 3.35 33.17 10.53
C ALA A 220 4.59 33.82 11.16
N LEU A 221 4.69 33.88 12.49
CA LEU A 221 5.86 34.45 13.19
C LEU A 221 7.11 33.56 13.08
N ASN A 222 6.96 32.24 12.98
CA ASN A 222 8.10 31.33 12.74
C ASN A 222 8.80 31.61 11.40
N MET A 223 8.07 32.11 10.40
CA MET A 223 8.65 32.52 9.11
C MET A 223 9.53 33.78 9.23
N ALA A 224 9.36 34.60 10.28
CA ALA A 224 10.00 35.90 10.45
C ALA A 224 11.46 35.86 10.94
N GLN A 225 11.97 34.70 11.39
CA GLN A 225 13.38 34.49 11.80
C GLN A 225 13.93 35.50 12.84
N HIS A 226 13.14 35.88 13.85
CA HIS A 226 13.61 36.76 14.93
C HIS A 226 14.07 35.96 16.16
N HIS A 227 15.33 36.14 16.59
CA HIS A 227 15.90 35.50 17.80
C HIS A 227 15.06 35.70 19.08
N ASN A 228 14.31 36.80 19.13
CA ASN A 228 13.40 37.12 20.23
C ASN A 228 12.19 36.17 20.32
N VAL A 229 11.75 35.57 19.21
CA VAL A 229 10.59 34.68 19.17
C VAL A 229 10.95 33.29 19.73
N ASP A 230 12.20 32.86 19.57
CA ASP A 230 12.69 31.59 20.11
C ASP A 230 12.78 31.60 21.64
N GLN A 231 13.25 32.71 22.23
CA GLN A 231 13.27 32.89 23.69
C GLN A 231 11.86 32.91 24.28
N ILE A 232 10.92 33.54 23.59
CA ILE A 232 9.51 33.56 23.97
C ILE A 232 8.91 32.14 23.87
N ALA A 233 9.23 31.39 22.81
CA ALA A 233 8.77 30.01 22.64
C ALA A 233 9.25 29.08 23.76
N ASP A 234 10.49 29.24 24.24
CA ASP A 234 11.02 28.48 25.38
C ASP A 234 10.25 28.79 26.68
N THR A 235 10.04 30.08 26.98
CA THR A 235 9.27 30.48 28.17
C THR A 235 7.81 30.01 28.14
N LEU A 236 7.17 30.02 26.97
CA LEU A 236 5.80 29.49 26.78
C LEU A 236 5.75 27.96 26.86
N LEU A 237 6.77 27.26 26.35
CA LEU A 237 6.85 25.80 26.44
C LEU A 237 7.07 25.33 27.89
N MET A 238 7.85 26.08 28.68
CA MET A 238 8.01 25.83 30.12
C MET A 238 6.70 25.97 30.92
N GLN A 239 5.76 26.79 30.43
CA GLN A 239 4.42 26.94 31.02
C GLN A 239 3.43 25.85 30.57
N CYS A 240 3.74 25.10 29.50
CA CYS A 240 2.90 24.07 28.89
C CYS A 240 3.26 22.62 29.27
N LYS A 241 4.02 22.40 30.36
CA LYS A 241 4.62 21.09 30.74
C LYS A 241 3.68 19.88 30.79
N LEU A 242 2.36 20.07 30.85
CA LEU A 242 1.34 19.00 30.95
C LEU A 242 0.25 19.10 29.87
N LEU A 243 0.41 19.95 28.84
CA LEU A 243 -0.60 20.17 27.80
C LEU A 243 -0.11 19.63 26.46
N THR A 244 -0.98 18.90 25.75
CA THR A 244 -0.73 18.38 24.40
C THR A 244 -1.68 19.06 23.41
N GLY A 245 -1.16 19.49 22.26
CA GLY A 245 -1.98 20.12 21.21
C GLY A 245 -1.16 20.79 20.12
N PRO A 246 -1.81 21.24 19.03
CA PRO A 246 -1.15 21.76 17.83
C PRO A 246 -0.26 22.97 18.11
N VAL A 247 -0.60 23.77 19.13
CA VAL A 247 0.19 24.92 19.58
C VAL A 247 1.51 24.48 20.23
N VAL A 248 1.47 23.41 21.04
CA VAL A 248 2.65 22.86 21.73
C VAL A 248 3.58 22.20 20.73
N ASP A 249 3.04 21.54 19.71
CA ASP A 249 3.84 20.95 18.63
C ASP A 249 4.53 22.03 17.79
N ILE A 250 3.83 23.13 17.47
CA ILE A 250 4.45 24.27 16.77
C ILE A 250 5.57 24.89 17.64
N LEU A 251 5.34 25.14 18.92
CA LEU A 251 6.38 25.65 19.83
C LEU A 251 7.59 24.69 19.92
N ARG A 252 7.36 23.38 19.94
CA ARG A 252 8.43 22.37 19.90
C ARG A 252 9.20 22.42 18.58
N THR A 253 8.53 22.58 17.44
CA THR A 253 9.20 22.73 16.13
C THR A 253 10.00 24.03 16.02
N MET A 254 9.55 25.11 16.65
CA MET A 254 10.29 26.37 16.72
C MET A 254 11.58 26.21 17.54
N MET A 255 11.52 25.50 18.68
CA MET A 255 12.73 25.17 19.47
C MET A 255 13.69 24.23 18.73
N GLN A 256 13.17 23.22 18.04
CA GLN A 256 13.97 22.26 17.26
C GLN A 256 14.73 22.91 16.10
N ARG A 257 14.35 24.12 15.65
CA ARG A 257 15.04 24.89 14.61
C ARG A 257 16.39 25.45 15.05
N ASN A 258 16.54 25.87 16.32
CA ASN A 258 17.85 26.19 16.90
C ASN A 258 18.71 24.94 17.12
N SER A 259 18.04 23.79 17.27
CA SER A 259 18.63 22.47 17.21
C SER A 259 18.78 21.94 15.77
N GLY A 260 18.87 22.82 14.76
CA GLY A 260 19.30 22.47 13.39
C GLY A 260 20.72 21.87 13.32
N THR A 261 21.44 21.88 14.45
CA THR A 261 22.64 21.08 14.70
C THR A 261 22.32 19.63 15.10
N THR A 262 21.17 19.29 15.68
CA THR A 262 20.83 17.91 16.07
C THR A 262 20.32 17.04 14.93
N ILE A 263 19.58 17.54 13.93
CA ILE A 263 19.26 16.73 12.75
C ILE A 263 20.52 16.48 11.91
N LYS A 264 21.44 17.46 11.87
CA LYS A 264 22.79 17.26 11.32
C LYS A 264 23.65 16.31 12.17
N ARG A 265 23.57 16.38 13.52
CA ARG A 265 24.28 15.46 14.44
C ARG A 265 23.71 14.04 14.47
N GLU A 266 22.42 13.85 14.27
CA GLU A 266 21.80 12.51 14.13
C GLU A 266 22.16 11.86 12.79
N LEU A 267 22.45 12.69 11.77
CA LEU A 267 23.09 12.28 10.52
C LEU A 267 24.63 12.22 10.61
N ASP A 268 25.25 12.61 11.73
CA ASP A 268 26.70 12.56 11.99
C ASP A 268 27.16 11.21 12.56
N ILE A 269 26.43 10.11 12.32
CA ILE A 269 27.13 8.83 12.24
C ILE A 269 27.94 8.91 10.94
N HIS A 270 29.16 9.44 11.06
CA HIS A 270 30.10 9.57 9.96
C HIS A 270 30.56 8.17 9.56
N VAL A 271 29.73 7.47 8.77
CA VAL A 271 30.08 6.15 8.22
C VAL A 271 31.20 6.37 7.20
N PRO A 272 32.43 5.89 7.45
CA PRO A 272 33.52 6.01 6.48
C PRO A 272 33.15 5.30 5.16
N PRO A 273 33.73 5.69 4.02
CA PRO A 273 33.50 5.02 2.73
C PRO A 273 33.90 3.54 2.75
N THR A 274 34.72 3.10 3.71
CA THR A 274 35.03 1.69 3.99
C THR A 274 34.84 1.41 5.48
N ALA A 275 33.59 1.32 5.91
CA ALA A 275 33.25 1.06 7.30
C ALA A 275 33.41 -0.43 7.65
N SER A 276 33.84 -0.71 8.88
CA SER A 276 33.85 -2.09 9.37
C SER A 276 32.43 -2.60 9.58
N LYS A 277 32.24 -3.92 9.41
CA LYS A 277 30.94 -4.59 9.65
C LYS A 277 30.32 -4.21 10.99
N GLN A 278 31.12 -4.17 12.06
CA GLN A 278 30.68 -3.85 13.41
C GLN A 278 30.17 -2.41 13.54
N LEU A 279 30.83 -1.46 12.87
CA LEU A 279 30.44 -0.07 12.88
C LEU A 279 29.12 0.15 12.13
N LEU A 280 28.91 -0.57 11.02
CA LEU A 280 27.64 -0.55 10.29
C LEU A 280 26.49 -1.14 11.10
N ILE A 281 26.72 -2.24 11.82
CA ILE A 281 25.73 -2.84 12.72
C ILE A 281 25.37 -1.85 13.84
N ALA A 282 26.37 -1.27 14.51
CA ALA A 282 26.15 -0.31 15.59
C ALA A 282 25.40 0.94 15.08
N ALA A 283 25.73 1.42 13.88
CA ALA A 283 25.04 2.55 13.25
C ALA A 283 23.55 2.26 13.03
N LEU A 284 23.22 1.10 12.46
CA LEU A 284 21.83 0.70 12.23
C LEU A 284 21.08 0.41 13.54
N GLU A 285 21.72 -0.19 14.54
CA GLU A 285 21.14 -0.47 15.86
C GLU A 285 20.88 0.83 16.66
N SER A 286 21.69 1.87 16.46
CA SER A 286 21.48 3.18 17.08
C SER A 286 20.43 4.05 16.37
N ALA A 287 19.94 3.63 15.21
CA ALA A 287 19.00 4.41 14.42
C ALA A 287 17.59 4.43 15.02
N THR A 288 16.92 5.58 14.88
CA THR A 288 15.51 5.75 15.25
C THR A 288 14.59 5.46 14.06
N PRO A 289 13.28 5.20 14.26
CA PRO A 289 12.35 4.92 13.16
C PRO A 289 12.33 5.99 12.06
N SER A 290 12.55 7.26 12.41
CA SER A 290 12.58 8.39 11.47
C SER A 290 13.91 8.54 10.72
N THR A 291 15.00 7.97 11.23
CA THR A 291 16.35 8.13 10.67
C THR A 291 16.88 6.90 9.96
N LEU A 292 16.30 5.71 10.25
CA LEU A 292 16.74 4.43 9.71
C LEU A 292 16.82 4.44 8.17
N GLU A 293 15.79 4.94 7.49
CA GLU A 293 15.73 4.93 6.02
C GLU A 293 16.83 5.80 5.40
N ALA A 294 16.99 7.04 5.89
CA ALA A 294 18.01 7.95 5.40
C ALA A 294 19.42 7.41 5.66
N LEU A 295 19.66 6.80 6.82
CA LEU A 295 20.94 6.19 7.18
C LEU A 295 21.23 4.95 6.32
N GLY A 296 20.25 4.08 6.12
CA GLY A 296 20.38 2.90 5.28
C GLY A 296 20.66 3.24 3.83
N ASN A 297 19.95 4.21 3.25
CA ASN A 297 20.18 4.64 1.87
C ASN A 297 21.60 5.23 1.67
N ARG A 298 22.13 5.94 2.69
CA ARG A 298 23.53 6.41 2.68
C ARG A 298 24.52 5.26 2.78
N ILE A 299 24.26 4.25 3.61
CA ILE A 299 25.10 3.05 3.71
C ILE A 299 25.08 2.29 2.37
N ILE A 300 23.91 2.11 1.77
CA ILE A 300 23.71 1.39 0.51
C ILE A 300 24.44 2.06 -0.66
N THR A 301 24.43 3.39 -0.70
CA THR A 301 25.11 4.15 -1.76
C THR A 301 26.63 4.11 -1.63
N ASN A 302 27.15 4.04 -0.40
CA ASN A 302 28.58 4.22 -0.13
C ASN A 302 29.36 2.92 0.14
N GLN A 303 28.68 1.81 0.47
CA GLN A 303 29.33 0.53 0.82
C GLN A 303 29.10 -0.56 -0.24
N ASP A 304 29.90 -1.62 -0.20
CA ASP A 304 29.70 -2.80 -1.04
C ASP A 304 28.39 -3.51 -0.66
N PRO A 305 27.49 -3.82 -1.63
CA PRO A 305 26.24 -4.55 -1.38
C PRO A 305 26.44 -5.86 -0.62
N ARG A 306 27.57 -6.56 -0.80
CA ARG A 306 27.87 -7.83 -0.11
C ARG A 306 28.05 -7.66 1.39
N ILE A 307 28.67 -6.55 1.80
CA ILE A 307 28.89 -6.25 3.23
C ILE A 307 27.56 -5.86 3.86
N ILE A 308 26.75 -5.07 3.15
CA ILE A 308 25.44 -4.62 3.62
C ILE A 308 24.52 -5.81 3.85
N VAL A 309 24.46 -6.75 2.90
CA VAL A 309 23.70 -7.98 3.05
C VAL A 309 24.16 -8.79 4.27
N ASP A 310 25.47 -8.89 4.51
CA ASP A 310 26.00 -9.61 5.67
C ASP A 310 25.66 -8.90 6.99
N VAL A 311 25.63 -7.56 6.99
CA VAL A 311 25.17 -6.74 8.11
C VAL A 311 23.68 -6.95 8.38
N ILE A 312 22.84 -6.89 7.33
CA ILE A 312 21.40 -7.13 7.43
C ILE A 312 21.13 -8.54 7.95
N THR A 313 21.82 -9.55 7.38
CA THR A 313 21.71 -10.95 7.81
C THR A 313 22.01 -11.07 9.31
N ASN A 314 23.08 -10.43 9.80
CA ASN A 314 23.44 -10.47 11.21
C ASN A 314 22.40 -9.76 12.12
N ILE A 315 21.81 -8.65 11.68
CA ILE A 315 20.75 -7.97 12.45
C ILE A 315 19.49 -8.86 12.52
N LEU A 316 19.13 -9.52 11.41
CA LEU A 316 18.01 -10.45 11.38
C LEU A 316 18.26 -11.70 12.25
N GLU A 317 19.50 -12.22 12.30
CA GLU A 317 19.90 -13.28 13.23
C GLU A 317 19.71 -12.84 14.69
N LYS A 318 20.23 -11.65 15.05
CA LYS A 318 20.05 -11.08 16.39
C LYS A 318 18.57 -10.90 16.76
N ASN A 319 17.73 -10.49 15.79
CA ASN A 319 16.28 -10.39 15.98
C ASN A 319 15.65 -11.76 16.22
N GLN A 320 16.03 -12.79 15.44
CA GLN A 320 15.52 -14.15 15.61
C GLN A 320 15.86 -14.72 17.00
N ASP A 321 17.07 -14.43 17.50
CA ASP A 321 17.55 -14.81 18.83
C ASP A 321 16.94 -13.95 19.97
N GLY A 322 16.18 -12.91 19.64
CA GLY A 322 15.48 -12.07 20.62
C GLY A 322 16.35 -11.01 21.31
N HIS A 323 17.48 -10.61 20.72
CA HIS A 323 18.39 -9.61 21.32
C HIS A 323 17.77 -8.21 21.46
N TYR A 324 16.76 -7.89 20.65
CA TYR A 324 16.09 -6.59 20.64
C TYR A 324 14.78 -6.56 21.44
N GLU A 325 14.43 -7.66 22.13
CA GLU A 325 13.24 -7.72 22.97
C GLU A 325 13.52 -7.11 24.35
N SER A 326 12.67 -6.18 24.77
CA SER A 326 12.75 -5.58 26.10
C SER A 326 12.41 -6.62 27.17
N LYS A 327 13.39 -6.97 28.02
CA LYS A 327 13.20 -7.93 29.12
C LYS A 327 12.45 -7.37 30.33
N ILE A 328 12.04 -6.11 30.30
CA ILE A 328 11.40 -5.41 31.42
C ILE A 328 9.88 -5.42 31.20
N LYS A 329 9.16 -6.25 31.97
CA LYS A 329 7.70 -6.14 32.09
C LYS A 329 7.41 -4.90 32.95
N HIS A 330 6.85 -3.86 32.35
CA HIS A 330 6.31 -2.74 33.11
C HIS A 330 4.99 -3.16 33.78
N GLU A 331 4.79 -2.74 35.04
CA GLU A 331 3.63 -3.10 35.87
C GLU A 331 2.30 -2.51 35.37
N ASP A 332 2.35 -1.51 34.49
CA ASP A 332 1.21 -1.02 33.71
C ASP A 332 1.37 -1.49 32.27
N GLY A 333 0.33 -2.08 31.66
CA GLY A 333 0.34 -2.69 30.32
C GLY A 333 0.77 -1.82 29.11
N SER A 334 1.42 -0.69 29.32
CA SER A 334 2.19 0.05 28.33
C SER A 334 3.59 -0.57 28.18
N SER A 335 3.78 -1.33 27.10
CA SER A 335 5.11 -1.79 26.68
C SER A 335 6.05 -0.57 26.54
N GLY A 336 7.28 -0.67 27.04
CA GLY A 336 8.29 0.39 26.94
C GLY A 336 8.64 0.74 25.48
N PRO A 337 9.60 1.65 25.23
CA PRO A 337 9.99 2.02 23.87
C PRO A 337 10.43 0.77 23.09
N VAL A 338 9.61 0.40 22.11
CA VAL A 338 9.79 -0.78 21.26
C VAL A 338 10.99 -0.53 20.36
N HIS A 339 12.03 -1.36 20.47
CA HIS A 339 13.20 -1.25 19.61
C HIS A 339 12.81 -1.41 18.13
N VAL A 340 13.46 -0.66 17.24
CA VAL A 340 13.14 -0.62 15.80
C VAL A 340 13.19 -2.01 15.15
N PHE A 341 14.12 -2.84 15.60
CA PHE A 341 14.31 -4.24 15.17
C PHE A 341 13.75 -5.28 16.17
N SER A 342 12.85 -4.91 17.08
CA SER A 342 12.12 -5.92 17.89
C SER A 342 11.05 -6.61 17.04
N ARG A 343 10.43 -7.68 17.53
CA ARG A 343 9.34 -8.40 16.85
C ARG A 343 8.12 -7.53 16.57
N GLY A 344 7.88 -6.50 17.39
CA GLY A 344 6.82 -5.50 17.17
C GLY A 344 7.28 -4.25 16.43
N GLY A 345 8.56 -4.18 16.05
CA GLY A 345 9.16 -3.03 15.36
C GLY A 345 8.92 -3.07 13.85
N LEU A 346 8.83 -1.90 13.23
CA LEU A 346 8.64 -1.74 11.78
C LEU A 346 9.95 -1.80 10.98
N GLY A 347 11.12 -1.87 11.64
CA GLY A 347 12.42 -1.78 10.99
C GLY A 347 12.84 -3.03 10.22
N CYS A 348 12.42 -4.22 10.66
CA CYS A 348 12.78 -5.47 9.98
C CYS A 348 12.22 -5.54 8.57
N GLY A 349 11.04 -4.94 8.30
CA GLY A 349 10.46 -4.86 6.95
C GLY A 349 11.39 -4.14 5.97
N LEU A 350 11.86 -2.96 6.35
CA LEU A 350 12.76 -2.15 5.54
C LEU A 350 14.11 -2.87 5.25
N LEU A 351 14.65 -3.58 6.24
CA LEU A 351 15.85 -4.40 6.04
C LEU A 351 15.63 -5.51 5.00
N LEU A 352 14.45 -6.13 4.98
CA LEU A 352 14.11 -7.18 4.02
C LEU A 352 13.92 -6.61 2.62
N ASP A 353 13.31 -5.42 2.51
CA ASP A 353 13.16 -4.70 1.23
C ASP A 353 14.53 -4.41 0.63
N TRP A 354 15.44 -3.81 1.40
CA TRP A 354 16.82 -3.58 0.96
C TRP A 354 17.54 -4.88 0.60
N MET A 355 17.42 -5.93 1.40
CA MET A 355 18.03 -7.22 1.08
C MET A 355 17.47 -7.80 -0.24
N SER A 356 16.19 -7.63 -0.51
CA SER A 356 15.54 -8.10 -1.74
C SER A 356 15.95 -7.32 -3.00
N GLU A 357 16.30 -6.04 -2.83
CA GLU A 357 16.83 -5.19 -3.91
C GLU A 357 18.31 -5.49 -4.19
N LEU A 358 19.10 -5.67 -3.11
CA LEU A 358 20.53 -5.93 -3.19
C LEU A 358 20.84 -7.37 -3.66
N GLN A 359 19.99 -8.35 -3.30
CA GLN A 359 20.17 -9.76 -3.68
C GLN A 359 19.05 -10.28 -4.59
N ARG A 360 19.38 -10.42 -5.88
CA ARG A 360 18.43 -10.93 -6.88
C ARG A 360 18.21 -12.45 -6.83
N GLU A 361 19.24 -13.23 -6.49
CA GLU A 361 19.18 -14.71 -6.53
C GLU A 361 18.66 -15.36 -5.23
N GLY A 362 18.34 -14.59 -4.18
CA GLY A 362 17.83 -15.09 -2.89
C GLY A 362 18.86 -15.78 -1.99
N LEU A 363 19.89 -16.42 -2.57
CA LEU A 363 21.08 -16.92 -1.85
C LEU A 363 22.33 -16.15 -2.26
N GLY A 364 23.14 -15.78 -1.27
CA GLY A 364 24.42 -15.14 -1.43
C GLY A 364 25.52 -16.07 -1.97
N PRO A 365 26.74 -15.52 -2.15
CA PRO A 365 27.93 -16.30 -2.50
C PRO A 365 28.21 -17.41 -1.47
N SER A 366 29.06 -18.38 -1.83
CA SER A 366 29.37 -19.58 -1.02
C SER A 366 29.52 -19.30 0.48
N ASP A 367 30.22 -18.22 0.81
CA ASP A 367 30.64 -17.88 2.17
C ASP A 367 29.47 -17.38 3.03
N GLN A 368 28.43 -16.84 2.40
CA GLN A 368 27.21 -16.32 3.06
C GLN A 368 26.03 -17.29 2.94
N ARG A 369 26.08 -18.21 1.97
CA ARG A 369 24.97 -19.12 1.64
C ARG A 369 24.52 -19.96 2.84
N GLN A 370 25.46 -20.57 3.56
CA GLN A 370 25.13 -21.41 4.71
C GLN A 370 24.44 -20.59 5.82
N ARG A 371 24.91 -19.36 6.05
CA ARG A 371 24.33 -18.47 7.06
C ARG A 371 22.91 -18.04 6.70
N GLN A 372 22.67 -17.68 5.44
CA GLN A 372 21.32 -17.34 4.98
C GLN A 372 20.37 -18.53 5.01
N MET A 373 20.86 -19.75 4.73
CA MET A 373 20.07 -20.96 4.95
C MET A 373 19.73 -21.15 6.44
N GLN A 374 20.66 -20.87 7.35
CA GLN A 374 20.38 -20.88 8.79
C GLN A 374 19.32 -19.87 9.20
N LEU A 375 19.37 -18.66 8.65
CA LEU A 375 18.35 -17.63 8.87
C LEU A 375 16.95 -18.10 8.43
N MET A 376 16.87 -18.75 7.26
CA MET A 376 15.61 -19.17 6.64
C MET A 376 15.05 -20.48 7.17
N PHE A 377 15.90 -21.41 7.60
CA PHE A 377 15.49 -22.80 7.88
C PHE A 377 15.82 -23.27 9.29
N ARG A 378 16.45 -22.48 10.17
CA ARG A 378 16.53 -22.86 11.60
C ARG A 378 15.25 -22.53 12.34
N SER A 379 14.99 -23.28 13.40
CA SER A 379 13.92 -23.00 14.35
C SER A 379 14.08 -21.61 14.97
N GLY A 380 13.01 -20.83 14.99
CA GLY A 380 12.92 -19.53 15.67
C GLY A 380 11.56 -18.87 15.43
N CYS A 381 11.27 -17.76 16.09
CA CYS A 381 9.94 -17.12 16.03
C CYS A 381 9.91 -15.86 15.15
N ALA A 382 10.70 -15.80 14.07
CA ALA A 382 10.74 -14.64 13.19
C ALA A 382 9.53 -14.60 12.24
N ALA A 383 8.65 -13.60 12.42
CA ALA A 383 7.45 -13.43 11.59
C ALA A 383 7.76 -13.16 10.10
N TRP A 384 8.94 -12.63 9.80
CA TRP A 384 9.38 -12.30 8.44
C TRP A 384 10.00 -13.47 7.67
N ARG A 385 10.28 -14.62 8.31
CA ARG A 385 10.94 -15.76 7.65
C ARG A 385 10.17 -16.31 6.43
N PRO A 386 8.83 -16.47 6.45
CA PRO A 386 8.10 -16.96 5.29
C PRO A 386 8.31 -16.09 4.05
N LEU A 387 8.49 -14.78 4.21
CA LEU A 387 8.80 -13.87 3.10
C LEU A 387 10.14 -14.23 2.44
N LEU A 388 11.18 -14.53 3.22
CA LEU A 388 12.48 -14.90 2.66
C LEU A 388 12.44 -16.25 1.95
N VAL A 389 11.77 -17.24 2.54
CA VAL A 389 11.63 -18.58 1.95
C VAL A 389 10.83 -18.52 0.65
N THR A 390 9.78 -17.71 0.59
CA THR A 390 8.99 -17.52 -0.64
C THR A 390 9.77 -16.74 -1.70
N LEU A 391 10.49 -15.68 -1.33
CA LEU A 391 11.39 -14.97 -2.25
C LEU A 391 12.46 -15.91 -2.82
N LEU A 392 13.04 -16.78 -1.98
CA LEU A 392 13.97 -17.82 -2.42
C LEU A 392 13.31 -18.74 -3.45
N ALA A 393 12.15 -19.32 -3.13
CA ALA A 393 11.45 -20.26 -4.01
C ALA A 393 11.10 -19.66 -5.38
N HIS A 394 10.70 -18.38 -5.42
CA HIS A 394 10.27 -17.74 -6.66
C HIS A 394 11.39 -17.09 -7.47
N ARG A 395 12.39 -16.47 -6.82
CA ARG A 395 13.44 -15.69 -7.52
C ARG A 395 14.73 -16.45 -7.78
N ALA A 396 15.04 -17.48 -6.99
CA ALA A 396 16.31 -18.17 -7.12
C ALA A 396 16.42 -19.00 -8.40
N SER A 397 17.66 -19.24 -8.83
CA SER A 397 17.96 -20.16 -9.92
C SER A 397 17.64 -21.61 -9.51
N TRP A 398 17.29 -22.47 -10.47
CA TRP A 398 17.06 -23.89 -10.19
C TRP A 398 18.28 -24.59 -9.58
N ARG A 399 19.49 -24.16 -9.93
CA ARG A 399 20.73 -24.68 -9.32
C ARG A 399 20.81 -24.34 -7.84
N SER A 400 20.46 -23.10 -7.48
CA SER A 400 20.44 -22.63 -6.10
C SER A 400 19.35 -23.34 -5.28
N LEU A 401 18.16 -23.53 -5.87
CA LEU A 401 17.06 -24.28 -5.24
C LEU A 401 17.41 -25.75 -5.02
N HIS A 402 18.01 -26.40 -6.02
CA HIS A 402 18.48 -27.78 -5.90
C HIS A 402 19.59 -27.91 -4.84
N TYR A 403 20.56 -27.00 -4.81
CA TYR A 403 21.58 -26.96 -3.76
C TYR A 403 20.95 -26.80 -2.37
N CYS A 404 19.97 -25.89 -2.24
CA CYS A 404 19.27 -25.66 -0.99
C CYS A 404 18.55 -26.93 -0.53
N LEU A 405 17.72 -27.53 -1.38
CA LEU A 405 16.96 -28.73 -1.07
C LEU A 405 17.86 -29.92 -0.73
N THR A 406 18.92 -30.15 -1.52
CA THR A 406 19.88 -31.24 -1.25
C THR A 406 20.59 -31.06 0.08
N THR A 407 20.94 -29.82 0.47
CA THR A 407 21.56 -29.52 1.76
C THR A 407 20.59 -29.69 2.93
N LEU A 408 19.33 -29.28 2.76
CA LEU A 408 18.28 -29.44 3.77
C LEU A 408 17.92 -30.91 4.02
N LEU A 409 18.02 -31.76 2.99
CA LEU A 409 17.75 -33.19 3.07
C LEU A 409 18.99 -34.04 3.38
N GLN A 410 20.08 -33.42 3.85
CA GLN A 410 21.22 -34.16 4.40
C GLN A 410 20.84 -34.78 5.76
N PRO A 411 21.41 -35.95 6.10
CA PRO A 411 21.13 -36.62 7.37
C PRO A 411 21.58 -35.81 8.59
N GLU A 412 22.63 -35.00 8.42
CA GLU A 412 23.12 -34.03 9.42
C GLU A 412 22.07 -32.92 9.60
N GLY A 413 21.28 -33.05 10.67
CA GLY A 413 20.07 -32.27 10.92
C GLY A 413 20.31 -30.88 11.52
N GLY A 414 19.24 -30.31 12.09
CA GLY A 414 19.25 -28.98 12.73
C GLY A 414 18.39 -27.92 12.04
N TRP A 415 17.69 -28.31 10.98
CA TRP A 415 16.70 -27.47 10.29
C TRP A 415 15.30 -27.64 10.91
N SER A 416 14.48 -26.60 10.81
CA SER A 416 13.08 -26.57 11.23
C SER A 416 12.24 -27.48 10.32
N PRO A 417 11.58 -28.51 10.87
CA PRO A 417 10.81 -29.45 10.07
C PRO A 417 9.72 -28.77 9.23
N SER A 418 8.92 -27.89 9.84
CA SER A 418 7.86 -27.17 9.15
C SER A 418 8.37 -26.32 7.99
N ALA A 419 9.45 -25.55 8.19
CA ALA A 419 10.00 -24.69 7.14
C ALA A 419 10.55 -25.51 5.95
N VAL A 420 11.18 -26.66 6.21
CA VAL A 420 11.69 -27.53 5.15
C VAL A 420 10.54 -28.18 4.37
N LEU A 421 9.51 -28.67 5.06
CA LEU A 421 8.34 -29.29 4.44
C LEU A 421 7.52 -28.28 3.62
N ASP A 422 7.27 -27.08 4.17
CA ASP A 422 6.58 -26.00 3.46
C ASP A 422 7.37 -25.55 2.21
N PHE A 423 8.70 -25.51 2.30
CA PHE A 423 9.54 -25.18 1.16
C PHE A 423 9.48 -26.26 0.08
N ALA A 424 9.55 -27.55 0.44
CA ALA A 424 9.42 -28.65 -0.52
C ALA A 424 8.06 -28.62 -1.23
N GLU A 425 6.98 -28.38 -0.49
CA GLU A 425 5.63 -28.22 -1.04
C GLU A 425 5.54 -27.02 -2.00
N THR A 426 6.10 -25.88 -1.61
CA THR A 426 6.20 -24.68 -2.46
C THR A 426 6.97 -24.94 -3.75
N LEU A 427 8.03 -25.75 -3.71
CA LEU A 427 8.79 -26.11 -4.91
C LEU A 427 7.99 -27.00 -5.86
N ILE A 428 7.23 -27.95 -5.33
CA ILE A 428 6.37 -28.84 -6.11
C ILE A 428 5.24 -28.05 -6.79
N GLU A 429 4.66 -27.08 -6.09
CA GLU A 429 3.56 -26.24 -6.58
C GLU A 429 4.04 -24.98 -7.33
N SER A 430 5.35 -24.87 -7.57
CA SER A 430 5.94 -23.66 -8.13
C SER A 430 5.31 -23.30 -9.49
N PRO A 431 4.71 -22.10 -9.63
CA PRO A 431 4.04 -21.70 -10.86
C PRO A 431 5.00 -21.64 -12.06
N ARG A 432 6.32 -21.51 -11.80
CA ARG A 432 7.37 -21.55 -12.83
C ARG A 432 7.45 -22.89 -13.55
N ILE A 433 7.03 -23.98 -12.89
CA ILE A 433 7.04 -25.34 -13.43
C ILE A 433 5.74 -25.61 -14.20
N TRP A 434 4.64 -25.04 -13.70
CA TRP A 434 3.30 -25.27 -14.25
C TRP A 434 2.84 -24.19 -15.26
N GLN A 435 3.70 -23.22 -15.58
CA GLN A 435 3.36 -22.13 -16.50
C GLN A 435 3.06 -22.66 -17.90
N GLY A 436 1.89 -22.28 -18.44
CA GLY A 436 1.47 -22.67 -19.79
C GLY A 436 0.95 -24.10 -19.92
N ARG A 437 0.79 -24.85 -18.81
CA ARG A 437 0.09 -26.14 -18.79
C ARG A 437 -1.43 -25.92 -18.74
N ASP A 438 -2.18 -26.90 -19.25
CA ASP A 438 -3.65 -26.87 -19.23
C ASP A 438 -4.17 -26.84 -17.79
N LYS A 439 -5.10 -25.90 -17.51
CA LYS A 439 -5.72 -25.75 -16.18
C LYS A 439 -6.66 -26.90 -15.84
N THR A 440 -7.08 -27.69 -16.83
CA THR A 440 -7.96 -28.85 -16.67
C THR A 440 -7.12 -30.12 -16.64
N THR A 441 -6.80 -30.61 -15.45
CA THR A 441 -6.17 -31.91 -15.27
C THR A 441 -7.16 -33.02 -15.66
N PRO A 442 -6.81 -33.97 -16.56
CA PRO A 442 -7.68 -35.07 -16.93
C PRO A 442 -7.96 -35.99 -15.74
N LYS A 443 -9.09 -36.72 -15.77
CA LYS A 443 -9.54 -37.59 -14.66
C LYS A 443 -8.54 -38.70 -14.27
N HIS A 444 -7.65 -39.09 -15.18
CA HIS A 444 -6.62 -40.11 -14.96
C HIS A 444 -5.21 -39.51 -14.91
N HIS A 445 -5.08 -38.23 -14.53
CA HIS A 445 -3.78 -37.60 -14.39
C HIS A 445 -3.01 -38.22 -13.22
N VAL A 446 -1.88 -38.86 -13.51
CA VAL A 446 -0.91 -39.27 -12.50
C VAL A 446 -0.03 -38.06 -12.20
N PRO A 447 0.05 -37.61 -10.94
CA PRO A 447 0.89 -36.47 -10.58
C PRO A 447 2.35 -36.78 -10.89
N GLU A 448 3.01 -35.84 -11.57
CA GLU A 448 4.45 -35.93 -11.87
C GLU A 448 5.27 -35.71 -10.59
N ASP A 449 6.31 -36.53 -10.40
CA ASP A 449 7.33 -36.28 -9.38
C ASP A 449 8.33 -35.24 -9.88
N THR A 450 8.12 -34.02 -9.39
CA THR A 450 8.92 -32.84 -9.72
C THR A 450 10.28 -32.85 -9.01
N LEU A 451 10.38 -33.41 -7.80
CA LEU A 451 11.57 -33.30 -6.96
C LEU A 451 12.56 -34.45 -7.19
N ARG A 452 12.08 -35.64 -7.58
CA ARG A 452 12.89 -36.82 -7.89
C ARG A 452 13.92 -37.13 -6.80
N LEU A 453 13.44 -37.19 -5.56
CA LEU A 453 14.27 -37.42 -4.39
C LEU A 453 14.82 -38.85 -4.38
N ASP A 454 16.05 -39.02 -3.90
CA ASP A 454 16.61 -40.33 -3.66
C ASP A 454 16.05 -41.00 -2.39
N HIS A 455 16.28 -42.30 -2.21
CA HIS A 455 15.77 -43.04 -1.06
C HIS A 455 16.26 -42.51 0.29
N LYS A 456 17.47 -41.93 0.36
CA LYS A 456 18.02 -41.37 1.60
C LYS A 456 17.33 -40.04 1.93
N GLN A 457 17.16 -39.20 0.92
CA GLN A 457 16.46 -37.91 1.00
C GLN A 457 14.99 -38.10 1.37
N LEU A 458 14.32 -39.12 0.81
CA LEU A 458 12.97 -39.51 1.21
C LEU A 458 12.89 -39.93 2.68
N GLY A 459 13.85 -40.73 3.16
CA GLY A 459 13.94 -41.09 4.57
C GLY A 459 14.09 -39.86 5.48
N VAL A 460 14.94 -38.91 5.10
CA VAL A 460 15.09 -37.64 5.83
C VAL A 460 13.81 -36.80 5.80
N LEU A 461 13.09 -36.78 4.67
CA LEU A 461 11.81 -36.08 4.54
C LEU A 461 10.74 -36.69 5.46
N VAL A 462 10.67 -38.02 5.54
CA VAL A 462 9.78 -38.75 6.47
C VAL A 462 10.13 -38.42 7.92
N ARG A 463 11.43 -38.38 8.27
CA ARG A 463 11.90 -37.95 9.59
C ARG A 463 11.43 -36.54 9.93
N TYR A 464 11.42 -35.60 8.97
CA TYR A 464 10.88 -34.25 9.18
C TYR A 464 9.37 -34.26 9.43
N VAL A 465 8.59 -35.06 8.71
CA VAL A 465 7.14 -35.19 8.96
C VAL A 465 6.89 -35.73 10.37
N ALA A 466 7.62 -36.76 10.78
CA ALA A 466 7.52 -37.33 12.12
C ALA A 466 7.92 -36.32 13.22
N GLU A 467 8.99 -35.54 13.02
CA GLU A 467 9.40 -34.50 13.97
C GLU A 467 8.38 -33.36 14.05
N GLU A 468 7.83 -32.90 12.92
CA GLU A 468 6.76 -31.89 12.90
C GLU A 468 5.53 -32.38 13.67
N ALA A 469 5.11 -33.62 13.45
CA ALA A 469 3.99 -34.24 14.16
C ALA A 469 4.24 -34.32 15.67
N ARG A 470 5.45 -34.73 16.10
CA ARG A 470 5.84 -34.77 17.53
C ARG A 470 5.83 -33.39 18.18
N ILE A 471 6.29 -32.35 17.48
CA ILE A 471 6.26 -30.96 17.98
C ILE A 471 4.82 -30.49 18.20
N ILE A 472 3.92 -30.78 17.25
CA ILE A 472 2.51 -30.39 17.35
C ILE A 472 1.77 -31.24 18.39
N GLU A 473 2.09 -32.53 18.52
CA GLU A 473 1.53 -33.38 19.56
C GLU A 473 1.81 -32.83 20.96
N ALA A 474 3.03 -32.33 21.17
CA ALA A 474 3.43 -31.72 22.44
C ALA A 474 2.73 -30.38 22.73
N GLN A 475 2.27 -29.65 21.71
CA GLN A 475 1.64 -28.33 21.84
C GLN A 475 0.11 -28.40 21.89
N ASP A 476 -0.48 -29.13 20.94
CA ASP A 476 -1.92 -29.13 20.64
C ASP A 476 -2.57 -30.53 20.74
N GLY A 477 -1.78 -31.56 21.08
CA GLY A 477 -2.24 -32.93 21.31
C GLY A 477 -2.27 -33.85 20.07
N ALA A 478 -2.57 -35.12 20.30
CA ALA A 478 -2.45 -36.19 19.32
C ALA A 478 -3.36 -36.03 18.08
N GLU A 479 -4.57 -35.47 18.24
CA GLU A 479 -5.46 -35.22 17.10
C GLU A 479 -4.91 -34.17 16.14
N ALA A 480 -4.30 -33.10 16.68
CA ALA A 480 -3.68 -32.05 15.87
C ALA A 480 -2.47 -32.60 15.12
N ALA A 481 -1.65 -33.42 15.79
CA ALA A 481 -0.53 -34.12 15.17
C ALA A 481 -0.99 -35.03 14.02
N ARG A 482 -2.05 -35.82 14.22
CA ARG A 482 -2.63 -36.67 13.16
C ARG A 482 -3.11 -35.85 11.96
N ARG A 483 -3.84 -34.75 12.19
CA ARG A 483 -4.31 -33.86 11.11
C ARG A 483 -3.13 -33.27 10.35
N ARG A 484 -2.05 -32.89 11.05
CA ARG A 484 -0.84 -32.40 10.39
C ARG A 484 -0.15 -33.48 9.56
N ALA A 485 0.05 -34.66 10.11
CA ALA A 485 0.67 -35.78 9.39
C ALA A 485 -0.13 -36.14 8.12
N ASP A 486 -1.47 -36.17 8.20
CA ASP A 486 -2.33 -36.39 7.03
C ASP A 486 -2.20 -35.26 5.99
N SER A 487 -2.06 -34.00 6.43
CA SER A 487 -1.81 -32.88 5.50
C SER A 487 -0.49 -33.01 4.72
N ARG A 488 0.55 -33.60 5.35
CA ARG A 488 1.87 -33.82 4.73
C ARG A 488 1.94 -35.11 3.91
N LEU A 489 0.94 -35.98 4.01
CA LEU A 489 0.92 -37.23 3.28
C LEU A 489 0.88 -37.01 1.76
N ALA A 490 0.15 -35.99 1.31
CA ALA A 490 0.10 -35.63 -0.12
C ALA A 490 1.49 -35.30 -0.66
N LEU A 491 2.32 -34.59 0.11
CA LEU A 491 3.71 -34.28 -0.24
C LEU A 491 4.54 -35.56 -0.39
N LEU A 492 4.47 -36.48 0.58
CA LEU A 492 5.22 -37.74 0.55
C LEU A 492 4.84 -38.62 -0.66
N LEU A 493 3.53 -38.76 -0.92
CA LEU A 493 3.04 -39.56 -2.04
C LEU A 493 3.44 -38.95 -3.40
N ARG A 494 3.47 -37.62 -3.53
CA ARG A 494 3.95 -36.94 -4.74
C ARG A 494 5.45 -37.15 -5.00
N CYS A 495 6.25 -37.27 -3.94
CA CYS A 495 7.68 -37.55 -4.03
C CYS A 495 8.00 -39.05 -4.19
N ALA A 496 7.01 -39.93 -4.08
CA ALA A 496 7.18 -41.38 -4.13
C ALA A 496 6.18 -42.04 -5.09
N PRO A 497 6.22 -41.74 -6.40
CA PRO A 497 5.26 -42.25 -7.38
C PRO A 497 5.42 -43.76 -7.69
N HIS A 498 6.61 -44.33 -7.42
CA HIS A 498 6.92 -45.72 -7.73
C HIS A 498 6.84 -46.61 -6.49
N ILE A 499 6.62 -47.92 -6.71
CA ILE A 499 6.52 -48.92 -5.63
C ILE A 499 7.77 -48.91 -4.74
N HIS A 500 8.97 -48.86 -5.34
CA HIS A 500 10.23 -48.87 -4.57
C HIS A 500 10.42 -47.61 -3.71
N SER A 501 10.05 -46.43 -4.22
CA SER A 501 10.07 -45.19 -3.44
C SER A 501 9.04 -45.21 -2.31
N LEU A 502 7.85 -45.78 -2.57
CA LEU A 502 6.80 -45.89 -1.57
C LEU A 502 7.20 -46.87 -0.44
N LEU A 503 7.84 -47.99 -0.79
CA LEU A 503 8.38 -48.92 0.20
C LEU A 503 9.50 -48.28 1.04
N ALA A 504 10.35 -47.44 0.43
CA ALA A 504 11.36 -46.69 1.18
C ALA A 504 10.73 -45.70 2.17
N VAL A 505 9.65 -45.01 1.76
CA VAL A 505 8.86 -44.13 2.65
C VAL A 505 8.20 -44.93 3.77
N ALA A 506 7.62 -46.09 3.47
CA ALA A 506 6.99 -46.96 4.47
C ALA A 506 8.01 -47.50 5.48
N ALA A 507 9.18 -47.95 5.03
CA ALA A 507 10.26 -48.42 5.92
C ALA A 507 10.77 -47.29 6.84
N ALA A 508 10.95 -46.08 6.31
CA ALA A 508 11.33 -44.92 7.12
C ALA A 508 10.22 -44.52 8.10
N ALA A 509 8.95 -44.66 7.72
CA ALA A 509 7.81 -44.38 8.60
C ALA A 509 7.72 -45.41 9.74
N GLU A 510 7.97 -46.69 9.48
CA GLU A 510 8.05 -47.73 10.53
C GLU A 510 9.09 -47.38 11.61
N GLU A 511 10.24 -46.82 11.21
CA GLU A 511 11.31 -46.45 12.14
C GLU A 511 11.00 -45.17 12.94
N HIS A 512 10.33 -44.20 12.34
CA HIS A 512 10.21 -42.84 12.90
C HIS A 512 8.82 -42.48 13.43
N ASP A 513 7.74 -43.01 12.85
CA ASP A 513 6.37 -42.72 13.27
C ASP A 513 5.36 -43.81 12.80
N PRO A 514 4.91 -44.70 13.72
CA PRO A 514 3.95 -45.76 13.39
C PRO A 514 2.57 -45.23 12.96
N LEU A 515 2.20 -44.00 13.37
CA LEU A 515 0.94 -43.38 12.94
C LEU A 515 1.01 -42.98 11.46
N LEU A 516 2.17 -42.49 11.00
CA LEU A 516 2.39 -42.17 9.59
C LEU A 516 2.31 -43.41 8.70
N LEU A 517 2.83 -44.56 9.16
CA LEU A 517 2.71 -45.83 8.46
C LEU A 517 1.24 -46.28 8.31
N LEU A 518 0.44 -46.13 9.36
CA LEU A 518 -1.00 -46.44 9.31
C LEU A 518 -1.74 -45.51 8.33
N LEU A 519 -1.41 -44.22 8.31
CA LEU A 519 -2.00 -43.25 7.37
C LEU A 519 -1.62 -43.56 5.92
N LEU A 520 -0.36 -43.94 5.67
CA LEU A 520 0.11 -44.41 4.36
C LEU A 520 -0.68 -45.63 3.89
N TYR A 521 -0.84 -46.64 4.76
CA TYR A 521 -1.60 -47.84 4.44
C TYR A 521 -3.04 -47.48 4.03
N MET A 522 -3.73 -46.65 4.82
CA MET A 522 -5.13 -46.27 4.57
C MET A 522 -5.39 -45.49 3.28
N LYS A 523 -4.37 -44.86 2.69
CA LYS A 523 -4.51 -43.98 1.51
C LYS A 523 -4.04 -44.62 0.21
N VAL A 524 -3.22 -45.67 0.32
CA VAL A 524 -2.71 -46.43 -0.83
C VAL A 524 -3.60 -47.64 -1.14
N THR A 525 -4.30 -48.18 -0.14
CA THR A 525 -5.40 -49.15 -0.32
C THR A 525 -6.64 -48.49 -0.87
#